data_AF-A0A5C6CX75-F1
#
_entry.id   AF-A0A5C6CX75-F1
#
_cell.length_a   1.000
_cell.length_b   1.000
_cell.length_c   1.000
_cell.angle_alpha   90.00
_cell.angle_beta   90.00
_cell.angle_gamma   90.00
#
_symmetry.space_group_name_H-M   'P 1'
#
loop_
_entity.id
_entity.type
_entity.pdbx_description
1 polymer ?
#
loop_
_entity_poly.entity_id
_entity_poly.type
_entity_poly.pdbx_seq_one_letter_code
_entity_poly.pdbx_strand_id
1 'polypeptide(L)' 'MSAFVIIDNDDGLVVAKVEEGQTGEQVAVANAGVLIDAGPFSSYEDAFDAMQLIPDPLDDLHGAV' A
#
# COMPACT_ATOMS: atom_id res chain seq x y z
N MET A 1 -4.20 10.84 -15.23
CA MET A 1 -3.08 9.91 -14.93
C MET A 1 -3.53 9.01 -13.80
N SER A 2 -3.39 7.70 -13.93
CA SER A 2 -3.68 6.78 -12.82
C SER A 2 -2.46 6.66 -11.93
N ALA A 3 -2.62 6.87 -10.63
CA ALA A 3 -1.58 6.63 -9.64
C ALA A 3 -1.98 5.43 -8.77
N PHE A 4 -1.00 4.77 -8.18
CA PHE A 4 -1.23 3.68 -7.24
C PHE A 4 -0.65 4.06 -5.89
N VAL A 5 -1.22 3.50 -4.83
CA VAL A 5 -0.80 3.69 -3.44
C VAL A 5 -0.84 2.36 -2.71
N ILE A 6 -0.06 2.24 -1.65
CA ILE A 6 -0.05 1.08 -0.77
C ILE A 6 -0.79 1.45 0.50
N ILE A 7 -1.79 0.65 0.84
CA ILE A 7 -2.60 0.83 2.04
C ILE A 7 -2.54 -0.45 2.87
N ASP A 8 -2.75 -0.33 4.17
CA ASP A 8 -2.90 -1.45 5.09
C ASP A 8 -4.34 -1.49 5.59
N ASN A 9 -5.03 -2.60 5.38
CA ASN A 9 -6.39 -2.82 5.84
C ASN A 9 -6.48 -4.11 6.67
N ASP A 10 -7.69 -4.52 7.06
CA ASP A 10 -7.89 -5.72 7.88
C ASP A 10 -7.40 -7.03 7.22
N ASP A 11 -7.19 -7.03 5.89
CA ASP A 11 -6.65 -8.15 5.12
C ASP A 11 -5.11 -8.05 4.93
N GLY A 12 -4.49 -6.94 5.34
CA GLY A 12 -3.06 -6.65 5.26
C GLY A 12 -2.69 -5.56 4.25
N LEU A 13 -1.42 -5.57 3.81
CA LEU A 13 -0.92 -4.63 2.81
C LEU A 13 -1.52 -4.93 1.43
N VAL A 14 -2.16 -3.92 0.84
CA VAL A 14 -2.79 -4.00 -0.48
C VAL A 14 -2.51 -2.74 -1.32
N VAL A 15 -2.43 -2.93 -2.63
CA VAL A 15 -2.25 -1.85 -3.61
C VAL A 15 -3.61 -1.34 -4.06
N ALA A 16 -3.87 -0.05 -3.86
CA ALA A 16 -5.08 0.62 -4.29
C ALA A 16 -4.81 1.63 -5.41
N LYS A 17 -5.77 1.75 -6.34
CA LYS A 17 -5.70 2.72 -7.44
C LYS A 17 -6.28 4.06 -7.01
N VAL A 18 -5.59 5.14 -7.33
CA VAL A 18 -6.02 6.52 -7.15
C VAL A 18 -6.48 7.07 -8.49
N GLU A 19 -7.77 7.44 -8.55
CA GLU A 19 -8.36 8.12 -9.71
C GLU A 19 -8.04 9.62 -9.72
N GLU A 20 -8.18 10.26 -10.87
CA GLU A 20 -7.97 11.70 -11.00
C GLU A 20 -8.90 12.48 -10.07
N GLY A 21 -8.30 13.32 -9.21
CA GLY A 21 -9.03 14.12 -8.22
C GLY A 21 -9.18 13.47 -6.85
N GLN A 22 -8.73 12.22 -6.67
CA GLN A 22 -8.63 11.58 -5.36
C GLN A 22 -7.22 11.71 -4.79
N THR A 23 -7.10 11.77 -3.46
CA THR A 23 -5.81 11.63 -2.76
C THR A 23 -5.62 10.20 -2.28
N GLY A 24 -4.37 9.77 -2.09
CA GLY A 24 -4.06 8.45 -1.51
C GLY A 24 -4.75 8.22 -0.16
N GLU A 25 -4.88 9.27 0.65
CA GLU A 25 -5.56 9.22 1.96
C GLU A 25 -7.06 8.96 1.80
N GLN A 26 -7.71 9.59 0.82
CA GLN A 26 -9.13 9.35 0.54
C GLN A 26 -9.37 7.91 0.10
N VAL A 27 -8.46 7.34 -0.70
CA VAL A 27 -8.53 5.95 -1.15
C VAL A 27 -8.31 4.99 0.03
N ALA A 28 -7.35 5.28 0.92
CA ALA A 28 -7.15 4.47 2.13
C ALA A 28 -8.41 4.46 3.01
N VAL A 29 -8.98 5.63 3.30
CA VAL A 29 -10.22 5.75 4.09
C VAL A 29 -11.38 5.02 3.41
N ALA A 30 -11.51 5.11 2.08
CA ALA A 30 -12.55 4.41 1.34
C ALA A 30 -12.44 2.88 1.41
N ASN A 31 -11.23 2.35 1.61
CA ASN A 31 -10.95 0.92 1.76
C ASN A 31 -10.87 0.48 3.24
N ALA A 32 -11.33 1.33 4.17
CA ALA A 32 -11.22 1.09 5.62
C ALA A 32 -9.78 0.79 6.08
N GLY A 33 -8.79 1.33 5.36
CA GLY A 33 -7.38 1.12 5.64
C GLY A 33 -6.63 2.41 5.95
N VAL A 34 -5.34 2.26 6.19
CA VAL A 34 -4.40 3.35 6.46
C VAL A 34 -3.44 3.48 5.28
N LEU A 35 -3.16 4.71 4.86
CA LEU A 35 -2.16 4.96 3.83
C LEU A 35 -0.77 4.65 4.38
N ILE A 36 -0.10 3.65 3.82
CA ILE A 36 1.26 3.28 4.19
C ILE A 36 2.25 4.00 3.29
N ASP A 37 1.99 3.98 1.98
CA ASP A 37 2.83 4.65 1.00
C ASP A 37 1.97 5.30 -0.09
N ALA A 38 2.14 6.61 -0.26
CA ALA A 38 1.46 7.37 -1.30
C ALA A 38 2.11 7.23 -2.67
N GLY A 39 3.29 6.63 -2.75
CA GLY A 39 4.08 6.55 -3.97
C GLY A 39 4.46 7.93 -4.53
N PRO A 40 5.22 7.93 -5.62
CA PRO A 40 4.56 8.06 -6.91
C PRO A 40 4.65 6.75 -7.70
N PHE A 41 3.64 5.89 -7.60
CA PHE A 41 3.56 4.66 -8.39
C PHE A 41 2.76 4.91 -9.66
N SER A 42 3.41 4.74 -10.82
CA SER A 42 2.78 4.92 -12.14
C SER A 42 2.07 3.66 -12.62
N SER A 43 2.36 2.51 -12.00
CA SER A 43 1.80 1.21 -12.33
C SER A 43 1.51 0.38 -11.07
N TYR A 44 0.62 -0.61 -11.20
CA TYR A 44 0.36 -1.56 -10.13
C TYR A 44 1.61 -2.38 -9.78
N GLU A 45 2.41 -2.76 -10.80
CA GLU A 45 3.64 -3.55 -10.61
C GLU A 45 4.65 -2.78 -9.75
N ASP A 46 4.86 -1.48 -10.00
CA ASP A 46 5.76 -0.65 -9.17
C ASP A 46 5.30 -0.60 -7.71
N ALA A 47 4.00 -0.44 -7.47
CA ALA A 47 3.44 -0.41 -6.13
C ALA A 47 3.51 -1.78 -5.45
N PHE A 48 3.33 -2.87 -6.19
CA PHE A 48 3.40 -4.23 -5.68
C PHE A 48 4.82 -4.65 -5.34
N ASP A 49 5.80 -4.27 -6.16
CA ASP A 49 7.22 -4.47 -5.87
C ASP A 49 7.64 -3.66 -4.63
N ALA A 50 7.20 -2.41 -4.52
CA ALA A 50 7.43 -1.59 -3.33
C ALA A 50 6.77 -2.19 -2.09
N MET A 51 5.55 -2.72 -2.21
CA MET A 51 4.82 -3.38 -1.12
C MET A 51 5.57 -4.61 -0.59
N GLN A 52 6.20 -5.41 -1.47
CA GLN A 52 7.02 -6.55 -1.06
C GLN A 52 8.31 -6.16 -0.34
N LEU A 53 8.75 -4.90 -0.48
CA LEU A 53 9.91 -4.36 0.24
C LEU A 53 9.54 -3.79 1.61
N ILE A 54 8.25 -3.60 1.91
CA ILE A 54 7.80 -3.16 3.22
C ILE A 54 7.96 -4.34 4.18
N PRO A 55 8.85 -4.24 5.17
CA PRO A 55 9.02 -5.32 6.13
C PRO A 55 7.71 -5.54 6.88
N ASP A 56 7.17 -6.76 6.80
CA ASP A 56 6.05 -7.14 7.63
C ASP A 56 6.53 -7.13 9.09
N PRO A 57 5.90 -6.37 10.00
CA PRO A 57 6.31 -6.32 11.41
C PRO A 57 6.28 -7.69 12.11
N LEU A 58 5.66 -8.72 11.50
CA LEU A 58 5.67 -10.10 12.01
C LEU A 58 6.85 -10.94 11.51
N ASP A 59 7.55 -10.54 10.45
CA ASP A 59 8.66 -11.33 9.88
C ASP A 59 9.93 -11.27 10.75
N ASP A 60 10.12 -10.17 11.51
CA ASP A 60 11.21 -10.01 12.47
C ASP A 60 11.10 -10.95 13.69
N LEU A 61 9.94 -11.59 13.93
CA LEU A 61 9.73 -12.48 15.07
C LEU A 61 10.16 -13.94 14.79
N HIS A 62 10.37 -14.31 13.53
CA HIS A 62 10.67 -15.70 13.13
C HIS A 62 12.17 -16.00 12.95
N GLY A 63 13.05 -15.01 13.10
CA GLY A 63 14.51 -15.17 12.95
C GLY A 63 15.27 -15.64 14.20
N ALA A 64 14.59 -15.95 15.30
CA ALA A 64 15.19 -16.37 16.56
C ALA A 64 14.94 -17.86 16.87
N VAL A 65 15.50 -18.77 16.05
CA VAL A 65 15.62 -20.21 16.37
C VAL A 65 16.97 -20.75 15.93
#